data_AF-A0AAD9E0A5-F1
#
_entry.id   AF-A0AAD9E0A5-F1
#
_cell.length_a   1.000
_cell.length_b   1.000
_cell.length_c   1.000
_cell.angle_alpha   90.00
_cell.angle_beta   90.00
_cell.angle_gamma   90.00
#
_symmetry.space_group_name_H-M   'P 1'
#
loop_
_entity.id
_entity.type
_entity.pdbx_description
1 polymer ?
#
loop_
_entity_poly.entity_id
_entity_poly.type
_entity_poly.pdbx_seq_one_letter_code
_entity_poly.pdbx_strand_id
1 'polypeptide(L)'
;TTCKAASAVLVKTLKFVKNVPCFRELPVDDQHVLVRSSWAPLLVLGMAQDRVDFETCDTPEPSMLQRILTGGRGKQESPQGQSSAGVALADVQGIQMFLNVIGLQCPHYIQGLQSEAHQALNEYVKMIHRGDTTRFAKLFIALSMLRSINANVVAGLFFKPVIGTVNMEELLLEMFYGK
;
A
#
# COMPACT_ATOMS: atom_id res chain seq x y z
N THR A 1 -0.63 20.92 -9.00
CA THR A 1 -1.60 19.85 -9.30
C THR A 1 -1.21 18.61 -8.53
N THR A 2 -2.18 17.78 -8.17
CA THR A 2 -1.99 16.53 -7.40
C THR A 2 -0.95 15.60 -8.01
N CYS A 3 -0.87 15.48 -9.34
CA CYS A 3 0.13 14.66 -10.02
C CYS A 3 1.58 15.10 -9.74
N LYS A 4 1.82 16.42 -9.61
CA LYS A 4 3.16 16.93 -9.26
C LYS A 4 3.52 16.59 -7.82
N ALA A 5 2.57 16.69 -6.90
CA ALA A 5 2.77 16.28 -5.51
C ALA A 5 3.02 14.77 -5.41
N ALA A 6 2.22 13.94 -6.08
CA ALA A 6 2.42 12.50 -6.14
C ALA A 6 3.81 12.13 -6.71
N SER A 7 4.26 12.83 -7.75
CA SER A 7 5.62 12.64 -8.31
C SER A 7 6.71 12.99 -7.30
N ALA A 8 6.56 14.10 -6.57
CA ALA A 8 7.52 14.50 -5.54
C ALA A 8 7.58 13.50 -4.38
N VAL A 9 6.42 13.00 -3.94
CA VAL A 9 6.33 11.95 -2.92
C VAL A 9 6.98 10.66 -3.43
N LEU A 10 6.73 10.27 -4.68
CA LEU A 10 7.36 9.08 -5.26
C LEU A 10 8.89 9.18 -5.25
N VAL A 11 9.46 10.32 -5.69
CA VAL A 11 10.91 10.54 -5.66
C VAL A 11 11.46 10.46 -4.23
N LYS A 12 10.76 11.06 -3.26
CA LYS A 12 11.12 11.00 -1.83
C LYS A 12 11.11 9.56 -1.31
N THR A 13 10.08 8.79 -1.66
CA THR A 13 9.93 7.37 -1.31
C THR A 13 11.04 6.52 -1.92
N LEU A 14 11.33 6.66 -3.21
CA LEU A 14 12.40 5.90 -3.87
C LEU A 14 13.78 6.23 -3.29
N LYS A 15 14.05 7.52 -3.01
CA LYS A 15 15.28 7.94 -2.32
C LYS A 15 15.38 7.35 -0.92
N PHE A 16 14.28 7.27 -0.17
CA PHE A 16 14.26 6.63 1.13
C PHE A 16 14.63 5.15 1.01
N VAL A 17 13.94 4.38 0.16
CA VAL A 17 14.18 2.95 -0.06
C VAL A 17 15.63 2.69 -0.47
N LYS A 18 16.18 3.46 -1.41
CA LYS A 18 17.57 3.37 -1.86
C LYS A 18 18.60 3.62 -0.75
N ASN A 19 18.23 4.35 0.29
CA ASN A 19 19.11 4.70 1.41
C ASN A 19 18.95 3.77 2.62
N VAL A 20 18.03 2.81 2.58
CA VAL A 20 17.90 1.81 3.65
C VAL A 20 19.07 0.83 3.58
N PRO A 21 19.88 0.67 4.64
CA PRO A 21 21.08 -0.17 4.61
C PRO A 21 20.80 -1.63 4.22
N CYS A 22 19.81 -2.28 4.86
CA CYS A 22 19.46 -3.66 4.57
C CYS A 22 18.85 -3.86 3.17
N PHE A 23 18.34 -2.80 2.54
CA PHE A 23 17.86 -2.87 1.15
C PHE A 23 19.04 -2.91 0.16
N ARG A 24 20.14 -2.20 0.46
CA ARG A 24 21.35 -2.19 -0.39
C ARG A 24 22.11 -3.51 -0.37
N GLU A 25 21.93 -4.30 0.69
CA GLU A 25 22.55 -5.63 0.84
C GLU A 25 21.82 -6.72 0.05
N LEU A 26 20.60 -6.44 -0.44
CA LEU A 26 19.81 -7.40 -1.21
C LEU A 26 20.37 -7.57 -2.64
N PRO A 27 20.19 -8.76 -3.24
CA PRO A 27 20.43 -8.96 -4.67
C PRO A 27 19.67 -7.94 -5.51
N VAL A 28 20.26 -7.50 -6.63
CA VAL A 28 19.66 -6.48 -7.53
C VAL A 28 18.28 -6.93 -8.04
N ASP A 29 18.13 -8.23 -8.32
CA ASP A 29 16.83 -8.79 -8.73
C ASP A 29 15.78 -8.65 -7.62
N ASP A 30 16.14 -8.95 -6.37
CA ASP A 30 15.24 -8.79 -5.23
C ASP A 30 14.88 -7.31 -5.02
N GLN A 31 15.85 -6.40 -5.18
CA GLN A 31 15.59 -4.96 -5.16
C GLN A 31 14.58 -4.54 -6.24
N HIS A 32 14.71 -5.06 -7.47
CA HIS A 32 13.78 -4.78 -8.57
C HIS A 32 12.35 -5.25 -8.24
N VAL A 33 12.23 -6.48 -7.76
CA VAL A 33 10.93 -7.07 -7.45
C VAL A 33 10.29 -6.32 -6.28
N LEU A 34 11.05 -5.94 -5.25
CA LEU A 34 10.55 -5.16 -4.12
C LEU A 34 10.09 -3.76 -4.54
N VAL A 35 10.86 -3.04 -5.36
CA VAL A 35 10.45 -1.70 -5.84
C VAL A 35 9.19 -1.79 -6.69
N ARG A 36 9.12 -2.74 -7.63
CA ARG A 36 7.93 -2.95 -8.48
C ARG A 36 6.68 -3.31 -7.70
N SER A 37 6.80 -4.13 -6.66
CA SER A 37 5.66 -4.59 -5.87
C SER A 37 5.19 -3.59 -4.80
N SER A 38 6.08 -2.71 -4.31
CA SER A 38 5.79 -1.87 -3.14
C SER A 38 5.63 -0.38 -3.42
N TRP A 39 5.99 0.12 -4.62
CA TRP A 39 5.98 1.57 -4.90
C TRP A 39 4.60 2.22 -4.70
N ALA A 40 3.51 1.55 -5.10
CA ALA A 40 2.17 2.11 -5.04
C ALA A 40 1.63 2.20 -3.60
N PRO A 41 1.68 1.13 -2.78
CA PRO A 41 1.38 1.23 -1.36
C PRO A 41 2.23 2.27 -0.61
N LEU A 42 3.53 2.34 -0.91
CA LEU A 42 4.44 3.31 -0.28
C LEU A 42 4.15 4.75 -0.72
N LEU A 43 3.75 4.95 -1.98
CA LEU A 43 3.32 6.26 -2.48
C LEU A 43 2.06 6.72 -1.75
N VAL A 44 1.04 5.87 -1.64
CA VAL A 44 -0.22 6.23 -0.96
C VAL A 44 0.03 6.50 0.51
N LEU A 45 0.88 5.71 1.16
CA LEU A 45 1.32 5.99 2.53
C LEU A 45 2.04 7.34 2.65
N GLY A 46 2.96 7.64 1.72
CA GLY A 46 3.67 8.92 1.67
C GLY A 46 2.75 10.11 1.40
N MET A 47 1.73 9.95 0.55
CA MET A 47 0.72 10.97 0.29
C MET A 47 -0.15 11.23 1.51
N ALA A 48 -0.53 10.17 2.24
CA ALA A 48 -1.24 10.30 3.52
C ALA A 48 -0.38 11.02 4.57
N GLN A 49 0.93 10.71 4.63
CA GLN A 49 1.87 11.35 5.55
C GLN A 49 2.06 12.84 5.24
N ASP A 50 2.22 13.20 3.96
CA ASP A 50 2.40 14.57 3.50
C ASP A 50 1.06 15.35 3.39
N ARG A 51 -0.05 14.71 3.80
CA ARG A 51 -1.43 15.26 3.77
C ARG A 51 -1.81 15.83 2.40
N VAL A 52 -1.45 15.10 1.34
CA VAL A 52 -1.79 15.47 -0.03
C VAL A 52 -3.29 15.29 -0.22
N ASP A 53 -4.01 16.41 -0.26
CA ASP A 53 -5.43 16.42 -0.55
C ASP A 53 -5.69 16.31 -2.05
N PHE A 54 -6.71 15.55 -2.41
CA PHE A 54 -7.15 15.45 -3.80
C PHE A 54 -8.64 15.13 -3.86
N GLU A 55 -9.37 15.99 -4.57
CA GLU A 55 -10.77 15.76 -4.89
C GLU A 55 -10.85 14.81 -6.09
N THR A 56 -11.49 13.66 -5.91
CA THR A 56 -12.02 12.90 -7.04
C THR A 56 -13.25 13.64 -7.52
N CYS A 57 -13.19 14.27 -8.70
CA CYS A 57 -14.42 14.72 -9.35
C CYS A 57 -15.29 13.48 -9.55
N ASP A 58 -16.38 13.36 -8.80
CA ASP A 58 -17.45 12.44 -9.14
C ASP A 58 -17.89 12.80 -10.56
N THR A 59 -17.64 11.87 -11.50
CA THR A 59 -18.29 11.99 -12.79
C THR A 59 -19.79 11.99 -12.52
N PRO A 60 -20.56 12.96 -13.03
CA PRO A 60 -22.01 13.04 -12.78
C PRO A 60 -22.77 11.82 -13.31
N GLU A 61 -22.11 10.95 -14.08
CA GLU A 61 -22.64 9.65 -14.46
C GLU A 61 -22.43 8.63 -13.33
N PRO A 62 -23.51 8.06 -12.78
CA PRO A 62 -23.40 6.97 -11.81
C PRO A 62 -22.66 5.80 -12.44
N SER A 63 -21.68 5.26 -11.72
CA SER A 63 -20.90 4.10 -12.19
C SER A 63 -21.84 2.97 -12.63
N MET A 64 -21.44 2.16 -13.62
CA MET A 64 -22.24 1.01 -14.04
C MET A 64 -22.63 0.11 -12.85
N LEU A 65 -21.74 -0.04 -11.87
CA LEU A 65 -22.03 -0.72 -10.60
C LEU A 65 -23.13 -0.03 -9.81
N GLN A 66 -23.08 1.29 -9.64
CA GLN A 66 -24.14 2.04 -8.99
C GLN A 66 -25.46 1.90 -9.75
N ARG A 67 -25.46 1.90 -11.08
CA ARG A 67 -26.67 1.66 -11.88
C ARG A 67 -27.25 0.27 -11.69
N ILE A 68 -26.41 -0.76 -11.54
CA ILE A 68 -26.83 -2.14 -11.24
C ILE A 68 -27.37 -2.25 -9.81
N LEU A 69 -26.68 -1.64 -8.84
CA LEU A 69 -27.04 -1.70 -7.42
C LEU A 69 -28.28 -0.85 -7.08
N THR A 70 -28.53 0.25 -7.81
CA THR A 70 -29.64 1.18 -7.54
C THR A 70 -30.78 1.10 -8.56
N GLY A 71 -30.61 0.39 -9.68
CA GLY A 71 -31.53 0.38 -10.83
C GLY A 71 -32.15 -0.98 -11.16
N GLY A 72 -32.60 -1.73 -10.14
CA GLY A 72 -33.38 -2.98 -10.28
C GLY A 72 -34.37 -3.15 -9.13
N ARG A 73 -35.52 -2.49 -9.26
CA ARG A 73 -36.65 -2.32 -8.30
C ARG A 73 -37.01 -3.55 -7.43
N GLY A 74 -37.21 -3.32 -6.12
CA GLY A 74 -38.00 -4.20 -5.23
C GLY A 74 -37.80 -3.93 -3.73
N LYS A 75 -38.76 -3.26 -3.10
CA LYS A 75 -38.79 -2.80 -1.70
C LYS A 75 -39.18 -3.94 -0.74
N GLN A 76 -38.37 -4.27 0.28
CA GLN A 76 -38.88 -4.64 1.63
C GLN A 76 -37.79 -4.76 2.72
N GLU A 77 -37.91 -3.87 3.71
CA GLU A 77 -37.71 -3.95 5.19
C GLU A 77 -36.68 -4.90 5.86
N SER A 78 -35.94 -4.30 6.81
CA SER A 78 -34.94 -4.83 7.76
C SER A 78 -35.56 -5.68 8.91
N PRO A 79 -34.90 -5.94 10.07
CA PRO A 79 -33.47 -6.10 10.45
C PRO A 79 -33.23 -7.39 11.28
N GLN A 80 -31.99 -7.89 11.41
CA GLN A 80 -31.42 -8.45 12.67
C GLN A 80 -30.09 -9.19 12.47
N GLY A 81 -29.15 -8.89 13.37
CA GLY A 81 -28.40 -9.94 14.07
C GLY A 81 -26.98 -10.24 13.60
N GLN A 82 -26.03 -10.02 14.52
CA GLN A 82 -24.84 -10.85 14.76
C GLN A 82 -23.70 -10.76 13.72
N SER A 83 -22.41 -10.72 14.04
CA SER A 83 -21.67 -10.87 15.28
C SER A 83 -20.28 -10.26 15.05
N SER A 84 -19.71 -9.65 16.09
CA SER A 84 -18.29 -9.32 16.16
C SER A 84 -17.48 -10.63 16.22
N ALA A 85 -17.05 -11.13 15.06
CA ALA A 85 -16.05 -12.19 15.01
C ALA A 85 -14.67 -11.54 15.09
N GLY A 86 -13.99 -11.74 16.22
CA GLY A 86 -12.58 -11.39 16.37
C GLY A 86 -11.76 -12.05 15.28
N VAL A 87 -10.78 -11.31 14.76
CA VAL A 87 -9.82 -11.78 13.75
C VAL A 87 -9.24 -13.11 14.21
N ALA A 88 -9.53 -14.16 13.45
CA ALA A 88 -9.13 -15.51 13.79
C ALA A 88 -7.63 -15.66 13.52
N LEU A 89 -6.93 -16.44 14.34
CA LEU A 89 -5.50 -16.72 14.18
C LEU A 89 -5.14 -17.33 12.79
N ALA A 90 -6.14 -17.90 12.10
CA ALA A 90 -6.03 -18.38 10.72
C ALA A 90 -5.83 -17.24 9.69
N ASP A 91 -6.34 -16.04 9.97
CA ASP A 91 -6.18 -14.87 9.10
C ASP A 91 -4.73 -14.38 9.10
N VAL A 92 -4.00 -14.57 10.20
CA VAL A 92 -2.59 -14.15 10.33
C VAL A 92 -1.68 -14.97 9.42
N GLN A 93 -1.93 -16.27 9.29
CA GLN A 93 -1.18 -17.15 8.36
C GLN A 93 -1.52 -16.86 6.89
N GLY A 94 -2.77 -16.50 6.59
CA GLY A 94 -3.17 -16.01 5.26
C GLY A 94 -2.51 -14.69 4.89
N ILE A 95 -2.40 -13.75 5.83
CA ILE A 95 -1.70 -12.46 5.66
C ILE A 95 -0.19 -12.67 5.47
N GLN A 96 0.40 -13.69 6.10
CA GLN A 96 1.81 -14.05 5.95
C GLN A 96 2.12 -14.67 4.58
N MET A 97 1.18 -15.43 3.99
CA MET A 97 1.29 -15.87 2.59
C MET A 97 1.06 -14.74 1.60
N PHE A 98 0.22 -13.75 1.93
CA PHE A 98 0.01 -12.54 1.13
C PHE A 98 1.21 -11.56 1.15
N LEU A 99 2.14 -11.76 2.08
CA LEU A 99 3.40 -11.03 2.22
C LEU A 99 4.53 -11.57 1.34
N ASN A 100 4.33 -12.73 0.73
CA ASN A 100 5.37 -13.38 -0.03
C ASN A 100 5.43 -12.77 -1.42
N VAL A 101 6.35 -11.82 -1.58
CA VAL A 101 6.71 -11.31 -2.90
C VAL A 101 7.32 -12.47 -3.69
N ILE A 102 6.61 -12.89 -4.74
CA ILE A 102 7.04 -14.02 -5.59
C ILE A 102 8.26 -13.59 -6.41
N GLY A 103 9.26 -14.47 -6.53
CA GLY A 103 10.46 -14.22 -7.33
C GLY A 103 11.66 -13.66 -6.55
N LEU A 104 11.61 -13.67 -5.21
CA LEU A 104 12.75 -13.32 -4.36
C LEU A 104 13.75 -14.47 -4.27
N GLN A 105 15.03 -14.15 -4.41
CA GLN A 105 16.17 -15.05 -4.22
C GLN A 105 16.46 -15.27 -2.73
N CYS A 106 16.17 -14.29 -1.86
CA CYS A 106 16.46 -14.33 -0.43
C CYS A 106 15.23 -14.18 0.49
N PRO A 107 14.19 -15.05 0.37
CA PRO A 107 12.93 -14.88 1.11
C PRO A 107 13.11 -14.95 2.64
N HIS A 108 14.02 -15.78 3.14
CA HIS A 108 14.25 -15.92 4.59
C HIS A 108 14.91 -14.67 5.22
N TYR A 109 15.84 -14.03 4.52
CA TYR A 109 16.46 -12.78 4.99
C TYR A 109 15.43 -11.65 5.02
N ILE A 110 14.62 -11.52 3.97
CA ILE A 110 13.55 -10.53 3.90
C ILE A 110 12.49 -10.78 4.99
N GLN A 111 12.13 -12.04 5.26
CA GLN A 111 11.23 -12.39 6.36
C GLN A 111 11.82 -12.00 7.74
N GLY A 112 13.13 -12.21 7.94
CA GLY A 112 13.84 -11.76 9.14
C GLY A 112 13.74 -10.24 9.33
N LEU A 113 14.07 -9.48 8.29
CA LEU A 113 13.94 -8.01 8.29
C LEU A 113 12.52 -7.54 8.56
N GLN A 114 11.52 -8.20 7.96
CA GLN A 114 10.11 -7.89 8.23
C GLN A 114 9.77 -8.13 9.70
N SER A 115 10.24 -9.24 10.28
CA SER A 115 9.96 -9.57 11.69
C SER A 115 10.59 -8.54 12.63
N GLU A 116 11.84 -8.14 12.36
CA GLU A 116 12.54 -7.10 13.11
C GLU A 116 11.83 -5.74 13.03
N ALA A 117 11.41 -5.34 11.82
CA ALA A 117 10.67 -4.10 11.62
C ALA A 117 9.33 -4.08 12.36
N HIS A 118 8.59 -5.20 12.35
CA HIS A 118 7.34 -5.33 13.12
C HIS A 118 7.58 -5.23 14.62
N GLN A 119 8.64 -5.89 15.12
CA GLN A 119 8.99 -5.85 16.54
C GLN A 119 9.38 -4.44 16.98
N ALA A 120 10.28 -3.78 16.24
CA ALA A 120 10.71 -2.42 16.53
C ALA A 120 9.54 -1.43 16.51
N LEU A 121 8.61 -1.56 15.55
CA LEU A 121 7.41 -0.73 15.49
C LEU A 121 6.48 -0.97 16.69
N ASN A 122 6.28 -2.23 17.09
CA ASN A 122 5.46 -2.56 18.25
C ASN A 122 6.03 -1.96 19.54
N GLU A 123 7.34 -2.08 19.73
CA GLU A 123 8.04 -1.50 20.89
C GLU A 123 7.95 0.03 20.89
N TYR A 124 8.17 0.68 19.74
CA TYR A 124 8.03 2.12 19.60
C TYR A 124 6.61 2.59 19.94
N VAL A 125 5.57 1.93 19.42
CA VAL A 125 4.17 2.26 19.71
C VAL A 125 3.88 2.11 21.20
N LYS A 126 4.35 1.03 21.84
CA LYS A 126 4.20 0.84 23.29
C LYS A 126 4.94 1.91 24.08
N MET A 127 6.10 2.36 23.62
CA MET A 127 6.91 3.38 24.30
C MET A 127 6.23 4.75 24.27
N ILE A 128 5.74 5.17 23.11
CA ILE A 128 5.14 6.50 22.88
C ILE A 128 3.66 6.54 23.32
N HIS A 129 2.92 5.44 23.17
CA HIS A 129 1.49 5.37 23.43
C HIS A 129 1.15 4.27 24.45
N ARG A 130 1.71 4.39 25.66
CA ARG A 130 1.58 3.42 26.76
C ARG A 130 0.12 3.07 27.14
N GLY A 131 -0.84 3.95 26.86
CA GLY A 131 -2.25 3.75 27.18
C GLY A 131 -3.10 3.08 26.11
N ASP A 132 -2.60 2.89 24.87
CA ASP A 132 -3.37 2.29 23.78
C ASP A 132 -2.68 1.02 23.25
N THR A 133 -2.99 -0.10 23.90
CA THR A 133 -2.50 -1.44 23.53
C THR A 133 -3.05 -1.91 22.17
N THR A 134 -4.12 -1.29 21.67
CA THR A 134 -4.75 -1.66 20.38
C THR A 134 -4.14 -0.92 19.20
N ARG A 135 -3.33 0.11 19.45
CA ARG A 135 -2.81 1.01 18.40
C ARG A 135 -1.93 0.29 17.38
N PHE A 136 -1.09 -0.63 17.84
CA PHE A 136 -0.27 -1.44 16.95
C PHE A 136 -1.14 -2.31 16.03
N ALA A 137 -2.18 -2.94 16.56
CA ALA A 137 -3.12 -3.74 15.76
C ALA A 137 -3.88 -2.89 14.73
N LYS A 138 -4.37 -1.71 15.12
CA LYS A 138 -5.02 -0.76 14.19
C LYS A 138 -4.08 -0.33 13.06
N LEU A 139 -2.82 -0.02 13.40
CA LEU A 139 -1.81 0.35 12.42
C LEU A 139 -1.51 -0.82 11.47
N PHE A 140 -1.40 -2.03 12.01
CA PHE A 140 -1.14 -3.23 11.21
C PHE A 140 -2.30 -3.54 10.24
N ILE A 141 -3.56 -3.37 10.68
CA ILE A 141 -4.72 -3.49 9.81
C ILE A 141 -4.68 -2.43 8.71
N ALA A 142 -4.37 -1.18 9.04
CA ALA A 142 -4.23 -0.10 8.05
C ALA A 142 -3.12 -0.41 7.02
N LEU A 143 -1.96 -0.87 7.47
CA LEU A 143 -0.86 -1.28 6.58
C LEU A 143 -1.25 -2.49 5.70
N SER A 144 -2.07 -3.41 6.22
CA SER A 144 -2.58 -4.55 5.46
C SER A 144 -3.55 -4.11 4.36
N MET A 145 -4.41 -3.12 4.64
CA MET A 145 -5.29 -2.53 3.63
C MET A 145 -4.51 -1.84 2.49
N LEU A 146 -3.34 -1.25 2.78
CA LEU A 146 -2.51 -0.66 1.73
C LEU A 146 -1.98 -1.69 0.72
N ARG A 147 -1.90 -2.97 1.08
CA ARG A 147 -1.43 -4.02 0.16
C ARG A 147 -2.43 -4.39 -0.92
N SER A 148 -3.71 -4.06 -0.75
CA SER A 148 -4.72 -4.28 -1.80
C SER A 148 -4.73 -3.19 -2.87
N ILE A 149 -3.88 -2.16 -2.73
CA ILE A 149 -3.77 -1.06 -3.70
C ILE A 149 -3.23 -1.58 -5.02
N ASN A 150 -4.02 -1.39 -6.08
CA ASN A 150 -3.64 -1.77 -7.43
C ASN A 150 -2.71 -0.70 -8.04
N ALA A 151 -1.46 -1.07 -8.30
CA ALA A 151 -0.44 -0.20 -8.89
C ALA A 151 -0.87 0.40 -10.24
N ASN A 152 -1.63 -0.32 -11.06
CA ASN A 152 -2.11 0.17 -12.36
C ASN A 152 -3.14 1.29 -12.20
N VAL A 153 -3.99 1.22 -11.18
CA VAL A 153 -4.96 2.28 -10.88
C VAL A 153 -4.24 3.53 -10.41
N VAL A 154 -3.26 3.38 -9.51
CA VAL A 154 -2.42 4.49 -9.02
C VAL A 154 -1.66 5.15 -10.18
N ALA A 155 -1.05 4.34 -11.06
CA ALA A 155 -0.39 4.81 -12.27
C ALA A 155 -1.35 5.59 -13.17
N GLY A 156 -2.54 5.04 -13.41
CA GLY A 156 -3.60 5.65 -14.22
C GLY A 156 -4.07 7.01 -13.68
N LEU A 157 -4.26 7.12 -12.36
CA LEU A 157 -4.78 8.32 -11.71
C LEU A 157 -3.73 9.44 -11.65
N PHE A 158 -2.52 9.13 -11.18
CA PHE A 158 -1.55 10.17 -10.82
C PHE A 158 -0.45 10.39 -11.85
N PHE A 159 -0.09 9.36 -12.63
CA PHE A 159 1.10 9.41 -13.49
C PHE A 159 0.76 9.46 -14.96
N LYS A 160 -0.26 8.72 -15.43
CA LYS A 160 -0.68 8.72 -16.83
C LYS A 160 -0.96 10.12 -17.41
N PRO A 161 -1.54 11.08 -16.66
CA PRO A 161 -1.68 12.47 -17.13
C PRO A 161 -0.35 13.21 -17.34
N VAL A 162 0.74 12.75 -16.72
CA VAL A 162 2.07 13.38 -16.76
C VAL A 162 2.99 12.65 -17.75
N ILE A 163 3.01 11.32 -17.71
CA ILE A 163 3.96 10.48 -18.46
C ILE A 163 3.37 9.89 -19.74
N GLY A 164 2.06 10.05 -19.98
CA GLY A 164 1.39 9.53 -21.17
C GLY A 164 1.39 8.00 -21.22
N THR A 165 2.03 7.42 -22.23
CA THR A 165 2.08 5.97 -22.48
C THR A 165 3.35 5.29 -21.95
N VAL A 166 4.19 6.02 -21.22
CA VAL A 166 5.43 5.46 -20.64
C VAL A 166 5.09 4.35 -19.64
N ASN A 167 5.85 3.25 -19.68
CA ASN A 167 5.72 2.15 -18.75
C ASN A 167 6.18 2.59 -17.36
N MET A 168 5.26 2.57 -16.39
CA MET A 168 5.55 2.99 -15.02
C MET A 168 6.66 2.15 -14.38
N GLU A 169 6.72 0.85 -14.65
CA GLU A 169 7.75 -0.01 -14.07
C GLU A 169 9.15 0.28 -14.60
N GLU A 170 9.26 0.57 -15.90
CA GLU A 170 10.54 0.97 -16.50
C GLU A 170 10.98 2.33 -15.96
N LEU A 171 10.05 3.28 -15.86
CA LEU A 171 10.31 4.59 -15.29
C LEU A 171 10.75 4.51 -13.82
N LEU A 172 10.13 3.63 -13.02
CA LEU A 172 10.52 3.42 -11.63
C LEU A 172 11.96 2.93 -11.50
N LEU A 173 12.36 1.97 -12.34
CA LEU A 173 13.73 1.48 -12.36
C LEU A 173 14.71 2.55 -12.83
N GLU A 174 14.35 3.31 -13.87
CA GLU A 174 15.15 4.44 -14.33
C GLU A 174 15.31 5.49 -13.23
N MET A 175 14.25 5.83 -12.49
CA MET A 175 14.34 6.77 -11.37
C MET A 175 15.15 6.21 -10.18
N PHE A 176 15.16 4.89 -10.00
CA PHE A 176 15.84 4.25 -8.88
C PHE A 176 17.35 4.09 -9.14
N TYR A 177 17.72 3.67 -10.35
CA TYR A 177 19.11 3.40 -10.76
C TYR A 177 19.74 4.50 -11.61
N GLY A 178 18.93 5.38 -12.20
CA GLY A 178 19.38 6.56 -12.90
C GLY A 178 20.20 7.47 -12.00
N LYS A 179 21.16 8.16 -12.62
CA LYS A 179 22.06 9.09 -11.96
C LYS A 179 21.36 10.38 -11.58
#